data_AF-A0A7C2W6U4-F1
#
_entry.id   AF-A0A7C2W6U4-F1
#
_cell.length_a   1.000
_cell.length_b   1.000
_cell.length_c   1.000
_cell.angle_alpha   90.00
_cell.angle_beta   90.00
_cell.angle_gamma   90.00
#
_symmetry.space_group_name_H-M   'P 1'
#
loop_
_entity.id
_entity.type
_entity.pdbx_description
1 polymer ?
#
loop_
_entity_poly.entity_id
_entity_poly.type
_entity_poly.pdbx_seq_one_letter_code
_entity_poly.pdbx_strand_id
1 'polypeptide(L)' 'TRIAEELGKKIVANVVMLGAFTAITKLVDPEAMRQSILRNIPKGTERLNLMAFEGGLEYGKAIASM' A
#
# COMPACT_ATOMS: atom_id res chain seq x y z
N THR A 1 7.04 -3.91 8.91
CA THR A 1 7.96 -3.42 7.86
C THR A 1 8.31 -1.98 8.18
N ARG A 2 9.52 -1.52 7.83
CA ARG A 2 10.00 -0.17 8.22
C ARG A 2 9.04 0.96 7.83
N ILE A 3 8.51 0.92 6.60
CA ILE A 3 7.51 1.88 6.09
C ILE A 3 6.24 1.92 6.98
N ALA A 4 5.75 0.77 7.43
CA ALA A 4 4.57 0.72 8.31
C ALA A 4 4.87 1.21 9.74
N GLU A 5 6.13 1.06 10.19
CA GLU A 5 6.59 1.54 11.49
C GLU A 5 6.74 3.07 11.48
N GLU A 6 7.21 3.65 10.39
CA GLU A 6 7.28 5.11 10.17
C GLU A 6 5.88 5.74 10.10
N LEU A 7 4.87 5.01 9.62
CA LEU A 7 3.46 5.41 9.67
C LEU A 7 2.81 5.24 11.06
N GLY A 8 3.60 4.86 12.07
CA GLY A 8 3.17 4.79 13.46
C GLY A 8 2.25 3.61 13.81
N LYS A 9 1.95 2.69 12.88
CA LYS A 9 1.10 1.53 13.15
C LYS A 9 1.53 0.28 12.36
N LYS A 10 2.00 -0.75 13.07
CA LYS A 10 2.25 -2.10 12.50
C LYS A 10 1.01 -2.71 11.81
N ILE A 11 -0.19 -2.23 12.11
CA ILE A 11 -1.46 -2.76 11.58
C ILE A 11 -1.60 -2.64 10.06
N VAL A 12 -0.89 -1.70 9.40
CA VAL A 12 -1.00 -1.48 7.95
C VAL A 12 0.13 -2.11 7.13
N ALA A 13 0.95 -2.98 7.74
CA ALA A 13 2.06 -3.63 7.05
C ALA A 13 1.61 -4.46 5.83
N ASN A 14 0.43 -5.09 5.90
CA ASN A 14 -0.18 -5.80 4.77
C ASN A 14 -0.51 -4.84 3.61
N VAL A 15 -1.04 -3.65 3.90
CA VAL A 15 -1.40 -2.67 2.87
C VAL A 15 -0.15 -2.07 2.21
N VAL A 16 0.93 -1.85 2.98
CA VAL A 16 2.24 -1.53 2.42
C VAL A 16 2.71 -2.61 1.45
N MET A 17 2.57 -3.90 1.82
CA MET A 17 2.94 -5.00 0.92
C MET A 17 2.07 -5.03 -0.34
N LEU A 18 0.77 -4.75 -0.26
CA LEU A 18 -0.10 -4.65 -1.43
C LEU A 18 0.33 -3.53 -2.39
N GLY A 19 0.75 -2.38 -1.86
CA GLY A 19 1.34 -1.31 -2.66
C GLY A 19 2.57 -1.78 -3.44
N ALA A 20 3.54 -2.37 -2.74
CA ALA A 20 4.77 -2.85 -3.36
C ALA A 20 4.51 -3.95 -4.40
N PHE A 21 3.65 -4.92 -4.06
CA PHE A 21 3.23 -5.99 -4.97
C PHE A 21 2.61 -5.44 -6.25
N THR A 22 1.72 -4.46 -6.14
CA THR A 22 1.06 -3.82 -7.28
C THR A 22 2.07 -3.18 -8.22
N ALA A 23 3.03 -2.43 -7.68
CA ALA A 23 4.07 -1.76 -8.47
C ALA A 23 5.04 -2.74 -9.14
N ILE A 24 5.49 -3.76 -8.42
CA ILE A 24 6.49 -4.72 -8.90
C ILE A 24 5.90 -5.63 -9.98
N THR A 25 4.72 -6.19 -9.71
CA THR A 25 4.13 -7.20 -10.60
C THR A 25 3.40 -6.61 -11.79
N LYS A 26 2.87 -5.39 -11.67
CA LYS A 26 2.02 -4.72 -12.68
C LYS A 26 0.80 -5.55 -13.10
N LEU A 27 0.39 -6.54 -12.28
CA LEU A 27 -0.74 -7.43 -12.56
C LEU A 27 -2.09 -6.77 -12.29
N VAL A 28 -2.11 -5.72 -11.46
CA VAL A 28 -3.33 -5.02 -11.05
C VAL A 28 -3.14 -3.53 -11.28
N ASP A 29 -4.17 -2.88 -11.82
CA ASP A 29 -4.20 -1.43 -11.93
C ASP A 29 -4.13 -0.78 -10.52
N PRO A 30 -3.25 0.21 -10.29
CA PRO A 30 -3.12 0.83 -8.97
C PRO A 30 -4.41 1.46 -8.44
N GLU A 31 -5.24 2.01 -9.31
CA GLU A 31 -6.51 2.61 -8.89
C GLU A 31 -7.53 1.53 -8.51
N ALA A 32 -7.61 0.44 -9.28
CA ALA A 32 -8.42 -0.71 -8.90
C ALA A 32 -8.03 -1.27 -7.53
N MET A 33 -6.73 -1.32 -7.22
CA MET A 33 -6.24 -1.74 -5.90
C MET A 33 -6.64 -0.75 -4.80
N ARG A 34 -6.51 0.57 -5.01
CA ARG A 34 -6.97 1.60 -4.03
C ARG A 34 -8.44 1.45 -3.71
N GLN A 35 -9.28 1.32 -4.73
CA GLN A 35 -10.73 1.15 -4.55
C GLN A 35 -11.06 -0.15 -3.82
N SER A 36 -10.32 -1.23 -4.10
CA SER A 36 -10.46 -2.49 -3.36
C SER A 36 -10.10 -2.32 -1.87
N ILE A 37 -9.00 -1.65 -1.57
CA ILE A 37 -8.59 -1.38 -0.19
C ILE A 37 -9.67 -0.57 0.54
N LEU A 38 -10.14 0.54 -0.05
CA LEU A 38 -11.15 1.40 0.57
C LEU A 38 -12.47 0.68 0.88
N ARG A 39 -12.87 -0.30 0.06
CA ARG A 39 -14.07 -1.11 0.32
C ARG A 39 -13.92 -2.13 1.45
N ASN A 40 -12.69 -2.55 1.76
CA ASN A 40 -12.43 -3.69 2.65
C ASN A 40 -11.82 -3.30 4.00
N ILE A 41 -11.45 -2.05 4.20
CA ILE A 41 -10.86 -1.56 5.46
C ILE A 41 -11.92 -0.96 6.41
N PRO A 42 -11.68 -0.97 7.73
CA PRO A 42 -12.61 -0.39 8.71
C PRO A 42 -12.81 1.12 8.49
N LYS A 43 -14.06 1.59 8.68
CA LYS A 43 -14.38 3.01 8.61
C LYS A 43 -13.50 3.84 9.56
N GLY A 44 -13.06 5.00 9.11
CA GLY A 44 -12.16 5.89 9.86
C GLY A 44 -10.68 5.52 9.78
N THR A 45 -10.33 4.47 9.03
CA THR A 45 -8.92 4.07 8.79
C THR A 45 -8.47 4.29 7.34
N GLU A 46 -9.31 4.91 6.50
CA GLU A 46 -9.10 5.11 5.06
C GLU A 46 -7.79 5.82 4.79
N ARG A 47 -7.58 6.97 5.45
CA ARG A 47 -6.39 7.79 5.25
C ARG A 47 -5.10 7.02 5.55
N LEU A 48 -5.09 6.28 6.67
CA LEU A 48 -3.90 5.52 7.07
C LEU A 48 -3.60 4.40 6.08
N ASN A 49 -4.61 3.66 5.64
CA ASN A 49 -4.43 2.56 4.69
C ASN A 49 -4.04 3.08 3.30
N LEU A 50 -4.59 4.21 2.84
CA LEU A 50 -4.17 4.83 1.58
C LEU A 50 -2.71 5.30 1.64
N MET A 51 -2.29 5.93 2.74
CA MET A 51 -0.88 6.31 2.93
C MET A 51 0.05 5.09 2.93
N ALA A 52 -0.37 4.00 3.57
CA ALA A 52 0.38 2.74 3.56
C ALA A 52 0.49 2.15 2.15
N PHE A 53 -0.60 2.16 1.39
CA PHE A 53 -0.61 1.69 0.01
C PHE A 53 0.33 2.52 -0.87
N GLU A 54 0.25 3.85 -0.80
CA GLU A 54 1.15 4.74 -1.57
C GLU A 54 2.62 4.53 -1.22
N GLY A 55 2.95 4.45 0.07
CA GLY A 55 4.34 4.20 0.49
C GLY A 55 4.87 2.86 -0.03
N GLY A 56 4.02 1.83 -0.02
CA GLY A 56 4.34 0.55 -0.64
C GLY A 56 4.51 0.66 -2.16
N LEU A 57 3.62 1.36 -2.84
CA LEU A 57 3.60 1.54 -4.29
C LEU A 57 4.84 2.30 -4.78
N GLU A 58 5.22 3.37 -4.10
CA GLU A 58 6.43 4.15 -4.39
C GLU A 58 7.70 3.31 -4.19
N TYR A 59 7.78 2.60 -3.06
CA TYR A 59 8.92 1.71 -2.79
C TYR A 59 9.03 0.60 -3.83
N GLY A 60 7.91 -0.03 -4.19
CA GLY A 60 7.89 -1.07 -5.23
C GLY A 60 8.30 -0.54 -6.60
N LYS A 61 7.91 0.69 -6.97
CA LYS A 61 8.37 1.34 -8.20
C LYS A 61 9.89 1.53 -8.20
N ALA A 62 10.45 2.02 -7.10
CA ALA A 62 11.89 2.24 -6.95
C ALA A 62 12.69 0.94 -7.14
N ILE A 63 12.21 -0.18 -6.57
CA ILE A 63 12.85 -1.50 -6.76
C ILE A 63 12.69 -2.01 -8.19
N ALA A 64 11.49 -1.92 -8.77
CA ALA A 64 11.22 -2.46 -10.10
C ALA A 64 11.93 -1.69 -11.23
N SER A 65 12.45 -0.48 -10.93
CA SER A 65 13.30 0.31 -11.83
C SER A 65 14.81 0.04 -11.68
N MET A 66 15.22 -0.84 -10.75
CA MET A 66 16.59 -1.33 -10.62
C MET A 66 16.78 -2.59 -11.46
#